data_AF-A0A7V6PG99-F1
#
_entry.id   AF-A0A7V6PG99-F1
#
_cell.length_a   1.000
_cell.length_b   1.000
_cell.length_c   1.000
_cell.angle_alpha   90.00
_cell.angle_beta   90.00
_cell.angle_gamma   90.00
#
_symmetry.space_group_name_H-M   'P 1'
#
loop_
_entity.id
_entity.type
_entity.pdbx_description
1 polymer ?
#
loop_
_entity_poly.entity_id
_entity_poly.type
_entity_poly.pdbx_seq_one_letter_code
_entity_poly.pdbx_strand_id
1 'polypeptide(L)'
;MSARRPRDGKQRLFSIPPGTPFLPAFARALLEGRLVEGFPGNPSDPLALANATIYVPTRRAARALRSILVDMNPAKVLPAKAVSGFASGNASEKKSAILPTIKPLGDVDEDAAFFNAGSSGVFDINPPI
;
A
#
# COMPACT_ATOMS: atom_id res chain seq x y z
N MET A 1 4.64 21.85 -7.49
CA MET A 1 3.54 20.86 -7.48
C MET A 1 2.53 21.27 -6.43
N SER A 2 1.41 21.85 -6.84
CA SER A 2 0.44 22.47 -5.94
C SER A 2 -0.41 21.38 -5.26
N ALA A 3 -0.26 21.20 -3.95
CA ALA A 3 -1.16 20.36 -3.18
C ALA A 3 -2.59 20.93 -3.31
N ARG A 4 -3.51 20.14 -3.86
CA ARG A 4 -4.90 20.53 -4.08
C ARG A 4 -5.53 20.81 -2.70
N ARG A 5 -5.73 22.08 -2.38
CA ARG A 5 -6.33 22.57 -1.13
C ARG A 5 -7.72 21.90 -0.96
N PRO A 6 -8.03 21.21 0.15
CA PRO A 6 -9.39 20.71 0.38
C PRO A 6 -10.32 21.92 0.52
N ARG A 7 -11.22 22.09 -0.45
CA ARG A 7 -11.99 23.33 -0.71
C ARG A 7 -13.50 23.21 -0.42
N ASP A 8 -13.94 22.23 0.38
CA ASP A 8 -15.34 22.12 0.80
C ASP A 8 -15.43 21.51 2.20
N GLY A 9 -16.15 22.15 3.12
CA GLY A 9 -16.31 21.77 4.54
C GLY A 9 -17.06 20.46 4.82
N LYS A 10 -16.99 19.47 3.92
CA LYS A 10 -17.55 18.13 4.11
C LYS A 10 -16.59 17.27 4.95
N GLN A 11 -17.12 16.60 5.98
CA GLN A 11 -16.34 15.69 6.81
C GLN A 11 -15.80 14.52 5.96
N ARG A 12 -14.49 14.23 6.10
CA ARG A 12 -13.78 13.16 5.39
C ARG A 12 -13.38 12.02 6.33
N LEU A 13 -14.27 11.70 7.26
CA LEU A 13 -14.09 10.61 8.22
C LEU A 13 -14.87 9.40 7.73
N PHE A 14 -14.17 8.29 7.53
CA PHE A 14 -14.76 7.01 7.12
C PHE A 14 -14.43 5.96 8.18
N SER A 15 -15.35 5.02 8.37
CA SER A 15 -15.18 3.91 9.30
C SER A 15 -15.38 2.58 8.60
N ILE A 16 -14.63 1.56 9.04
CA ILE A 16 -14.74 0.18 8.55
C ILE A 16 -15.20 -0.67 9.74
N PRO A 17 -16.25 -1.50 9.61
CA PRO A 17 -16.69 -2.39 10.68
C PRO A 17 -15.58 -3.35 11.13
N PRO A 18 -15.51 -3.72 12.42
CA PRO A 18 -14.41 -4.53 12.97
C PRO A 18 -14.35 -5.95 12.40
N GLY A 19 -15.45 -6.47 11.85
CA GLY A 19 -15.48 -7.78 11.18
C GLY A 19 -15.02 -7.77 9.72
N THR A 20 -14.73 -6.59 9.14
CA THR A 20 -14.30 -6.48 7.74
C THR A 20 -12.77 -6.35 7.68
N PRO A 21 -12.07 -7.15 6.83
CA PRO A 21 -10.64 -6.98 6.62
C PRO A 21 -10.31 -5.54 6.18
N PHE A 22 -9.62 -4.80 7.04
CA PHE A 22 -9.45 -3.35 6.90
C PHE A 22 -8.74 -2.97 5.60
N LEU A 23 -7.55 -3.52 5.33
CA LEU A 23 -6.73 -3.12 4.18
C LEU A 23 -7.39 -3.48 2.83
N PRO A 24 -7.98 -4.68 2.62
CA PRO A 24 -8.74 -4.98 1.42
C PRO A 24 -9.94 -4.04 1.21
N ALA A 25 -10.72 -3.77 2.25
CA ALA A 25 -11.87 -2.88 2.16
C ALA A 25 -11.46 -1.44 1.84
N PHE A 26 -10.39 -0.96 2.48
CA PHE A 26 -9.79 0.33 2.21
C PHE A 26 -9.26 0.44 0.77
N ALA A 27 -8.45 -0.54 0.32
CA ALA A 27 -7.86 -0.54 -1.02
C ALA A 27 -8.93 -0.54 -2.11
N ARG A 28 -9.99 -1.35 -1.93
CA ARG A 28 -11.16 -1.34 -2.82
C ARG A 28 -11.86 0.01 -2.83
N ALA A 29 -12.17 0.58 -1.66
CA ALA A 29 -12.83 1.90 -1.57
C ALA A 29 -11.99 3.03 -2.20
N LEU A 30 -10.66 2.92 -2.09
CA LEU A 30 -9.72 3.84 -2.70
C LEU A 30 -9.73 3.76 -4.23
N LEU A 31 -9.68 2.54 -4.79
CA LEU A 31 -9.72 2.30 -6.24
C LEU A 31 -11.07 2.66 -6.87
N GLU A 32 -12.17 2.47 -6.14
CA GLU A 32 -13.53 2.87 -6.54
C GLU A 32 -13.78 4.39 -6.44
N GLY A 33 -12.84 5.16 -5.89
CA GLY A 33 -12.98 6.61 -5.72
C GLY A 33 -14.00 7.04 -4.67
N ARG A 34 -14.40 6.14 -3.76
CA ARG A 34 -15.35 6.45 -2.68
C ARG A 34 -14.74 7.30 -1.57
N LEU A 35 -13.42 7.25 -1.40
CA LEU A 35 -12.71 7.99 -0.34
C LEU A 35 -12.38 9.43 -0.74
N VAL A 36 -12.06 9.64 -2.01
CA VAL A 36 -11.67 10.94 -2.55
C VAL A 36 -12.34 11.09 -3.91
N GLU A 37 -13.22 12.09 -4.02
CA GLU A 37 -13.92 12.39 -5.26
C GLU A 37 -12.92 12.65 -6.40
N GLY A 38 -13.10 11.93 -7.52
CA GLY A 38 -12.24 12.01 -8.69
C GLY A 38 -10.89 11.30 -8.56
N PHE A 39 -10.66 10.51 -7.50
CA PHE A 39 -9.49 9.62 -7.38
C PHE A 39 -9.87 8.17 -7.75
N PRO A 40 -8.99 7.38 -8.39
CA PRO A 40 -7.68 7.75 -8.93
C PRO A 40 -7.75 8.64 -10.19
N GLY A 41 -8.95 8.85 -10.75
CA GLY A 41 -9.15 9.59 -11.99
C GLY A 41 -9.43 8.62 -13.13
N ASN A 42 -8.57 8.60 -14.16
CA ASN A 42 -8.71 7.68 -15.28
C ASN A 42 -8.08 6.30 -14.95
N PRO A 43 -8.85 5.20 -14.93
CA PRO A 43 -8.31 3.85 -14.67
C PRO A 43 -7.30 3.36 -15.71
N SER A 44 -7.29 3.95 -16.92
CA SER A 44 -6.36 3.61 -17.99
C SER A 44 -5.01 4.30 -17.86
N ASP A 45 -4.87 5.29 -16.98
CA ASP A 45 -3.62 6.03 -16.76
C ASP A 45 -2.74 5.32 -15.72
N PRO A 46 -1.53 4.84 -16.09
CA PRO A 46 -0.59 4.21 -15.15
C PRO A 46 -0.17 5.11 -13.98
N LEU A 47 -0.29 6.43 -14.10
CA LEU A 47 0.13 7.41 -13.09
C LEU A 47 -0.98 7.81 -12.12
N ALA A 48 -2.21 7.37 -12.35
CA ALA A 48 -3.39 7.80 -11.59
C ALA A 48 -3.24 7.59 -10.07
N LEU A 49 -2.66 6.45 -9.68
CA LEU A 49 -2.42 6.09 -8.28
C LEU A 49 -1.24 6.83 -7.64
N ALA A 50 -0.24 7.25 -8.42
CA ALA A 50 0.97 7.90 -7.91
C ALA A 50 0.69 9.27 -7.27
N ASN A 51 -0.43 9.88 -7.62
CA ASN A 51 -0.85 11.19 -7.10
C ASN A 51 -1.31 11.15 -5.63
N ALA A 52 -1.50 9.96 -5.03
CA ALA A 52 -1.87 9.83 -3.63
C ALA A 52 -0.65 9.58 -2.72
N THR A 53 -0.69 10.23 -1.55
CA THR A 53 0.15 9.88 -0.41
C THR A 53 -0.73 9.30 0.69
N ILE A 54 -0.41 8.10 1.15
CA ILE A 54 -1.18 7.38 2.17
C ILE A 54 -0.32 7.28 3.43
N TYR A 55 -0.83 7.84 4.53
CA TYR A 55 -0.23 7.65 5.85
C TYR A 55 -0.80 6.41 6.50
N VAL A 56 0.08 5.59 7.07
CA VAL A 56 -0.30 4.34 7.75
C VAL A 56 0.33 4.29 9.13
N PRO A 57 -0.33 3.64 10.11
CA PRO A 57 0.15 3.64 11.48
C PRO A 57 1.49 2.92 11.64
N THR A 58 1.72 1.83 10.89
CA THR A 58 2.92 0.97 11.03
C THR A 58 3.57 0.62 9.69
N ARG A 59 4.83 0.20 9.75
CA ARG A 59 5.56 -0.34 8.58
C ARG A 59 4.92 -1.61 8.03
N ARG A 60 4.43 -2.50 8.90
CA ARG A 60 3.72 -3.72 8.50
C ARG A 60 2.47 -3.40 7.67
N ALA A 61 1.67 -2.42 8.11
CA ALA A 61 0.53 -1.95 7.34
C ALA A 61 0.94 -1.38 5.98
N ALA A 62 2.07 -0.64 5.92
CA ALA A 62 2.61 -0.15 4.66
C ALA A 62 2.95 -1.28 3.68
N ARG A 63 3.63 -2.33 4.17
CA ARG A 63 4.03 -3.49 3.35
C ARG A 63 2.81 -4.28 2.86
N ALA A 64 1.87 -4.57 3.75
CA ALA A 64 0.64 -5.28 3.41
C ALA A 64 -0.21 -4.48 2.39
N LEU A 65 -0.34 -3.17 2.58
CA LEU A 65 -1.09 -2.31 1.67
C LEU A 65 -0.46 -2.28 0.27
N ARG A 66 0.88 -2.25 0.16
CA ARG A 66 1.57 -2.34 -1.13
C ARG A 66 1.23 -3.63 -1.88
N SER A 67 1.25 -4.78 -1.20
CA SER A 67 0.89 -6.07 -1.82
C SER A 67 -0.54 -6.04 -2.34
N ILE A 68 -1.49 -5.63 -1.48
CA ILE A 68 -2.92 -5.61 -1.82
C ILE A 68 -3.19 -4.68 -3.01
N LEU A 69 -2.56 -3.50 -3.05
CA LEU A 69 -2.74 -2.58 -4.18
C LEU A 69 -2.20 -3.15 -5.49
N VAL A 70 -1.09 -3.91 -5.46
CA VAL A 70 -0.58 -4.62 -6.65
C VAL A 70 -1.54 -5.72 -7.09
N ASP A 71 -2.08 -6.48 -6.13
CA ASP A 71 -2.98 -7.59 -6.39
C ASP A 71 -4.34 -7.13 -6.96
N MET A 72 -4.86 -6.00 -6.45
CA MET A 72 -6.15 -5.43 -6.82
C MET A 72 -6.10 -4.44 -7.99
N ASN A 73 -4.91 -4.10 -8.50
CA ASN A 73 -4.77 -3.09 -9.52
C ASN A 73 -5.54 -3.46 -10.80
N PRO A 74 -6.50 -2.63 -11.28
CA PRO A 74 -7.30 -2.93 -12.47
C PRO A 74 -6.46 -3.02 -13.76
N ALA A 75 -5.24 -2.49 -13.76
CA ALA A 75 -4.29 -2.64 -14.85
C ALA A 75 -3.89 -4.12 -15.09
N LYS A 76 -4.15 -5.02 -14.14
CA LYS A 76 -4.01 -6.48 -14.31
C LYS A 76 -5.14 -7.11 -15.16
N VAL A 77 -6.24 -6.39 -15.44
CA VAL A 77 -7.51 -6.95 -15.96
C VAL A 77 -8.02 -6.27 -17.24
N LEU A 78 -7.46 -5.13 -17.68
CA LEU A 78 -7.94 -4.43 -18.89
C LEU A 78 -7.24 -4.93 -20.17
N PRO A 79 -7.98 -5.35 -21.21
CA PRO A 79 -7.40 -5.88 -22.44
C PRO A 79 -6.57 -4.81 -23.17
N ALA A 80 -5.42 -5.26 -23.69
CA ALA A 80 -4.46 -4.48 -24.42
C ALA A 80 -5.09 -3.74 -25.62
N LYS A 81 -5.30 -2.44 -25.47
CA LYS A 81 -5.20 -1.53 -26.61
C LYS A 81 -4.63 -0.19 -26.17
N ALA A 82 -3.69 0.29 -26.98
CA ALA A 82 -3.00 1.57 -26.98
C ALA A 82 -1.76 1.74 -26.06
N VAL A 83 -0.59 1.45 -26.67
CA VAL A 83 0.60 2.34 -26.83
C VAL A 83 1.27 2.91 -25.57
N SER A 84 2.48 2.41 -25.27
CA SER A 84 3.74 3.18 -25.34
C SER A 84 4.94 2.24 -25.10
N GLY A 85 5.96 2.35 -25.94
CA GLY A 85 7.00 1.34 -26.12
C GLY A 85 8.13 1.34 -25.07
N PHE A 86 8.60 0.13 -24.76
CA PHE A 86 9.95 -0.42 -25.04
C PHE A 86 9.79 -1.92 -24.80
N ALA A 87 9.75 -2.72 -25.87
CA ALA A 87 9.28 -4.11 -25.80
C ALA A 87 10.34 -5.06 -25.21
N SER A 88 9.93 -5.94 -24.27
CA SER A 88 10.61 -7.21 -24.03
C SER A 88 9.66 -8.23 -23.38
N GLY A 89 9.30 -9.28 -24.15
CA GLY A 89 9.08 -10.64 -23.63
C GLY A 89 7.70 -11.04 -23.09
N ASN A 90 6.99 -11.82 -23.90
CA ASN A 90 6.05 -12.91 -23.57
C ASN A 90 6.04 -13.51 -22.14
N ALA A 91 5.11 -13.04 -21.28
CA ALA A 91 4.32 -13.84 -20.33
C ALA A 91 3.32 -12.92 -19.59
N SER A 92 2.03 -12.95 -20.01
CA SER A 92 0.92 -12.14 -19.48
C SER A 92 1.18 -10.63 -19.52
N GLU A 93 0.43 -9.89 -20.34
CA GLU A 93 0.42 -8.42 -20.38
C GLU A 93 -0.01 -7.83 -19.01
N LYS A 94 0.92 -7.82 -18.04
CA LYS A 94 0.75 -7.20 -16.73
C LYS A 94 0.99 -5.71 -16.93
N LYS A 95 -0.08 -4.96 -17.14
CA LYS A 95 0.00 -3.50 -17.26
C LYS A 95 0.50 -2.95 -15.92
N SER A 96 1.68 -2.34 -15.95
CA SER A 96 2.32 -1.76 -14.76
C SER A 96 1.60 -0.47 -14.36
N ALA A 97 1.41 -0.23 -13.06
CA ALA A 97 0.93 1.05 -12.54
C ALA A 97 1.90 1.56 -11.48
N ILE A 98 2.02 2.89 -11.41
CA ILE A 98 2.83 3.53 -10.39
C ILE A 98 1.99 3.63 -9.11
N LEU A 99 2.48 2.97 -8.06
CA LEU A 99 1.80 2.91 -6.77
C LEU A 99 1.83 4.27 -6.03
N PRO A 100 0.86 4.50 -5.12
CA PRO A 100 0.87 5.67 -4.26
C PRO A 100 2.08 5.65 -3.31
N THR A 101 2.49 6.84 -2.86
CA THR A 101 3.52 6.96 -1.83
C THR A 101 2.92 6.57 -0.48
N ILE A 102 3.34 5.45 0.10
CA ILE A 102 2.87 5.00 1.42
C ILE A 102 3.91 5.34 2.48
N LYS A 103 3.55 6.21 3.43
CA LYS A 103 4.40 6.71 4.52
C LYS A 103 3.95 6.15 5.87
N PRO A 104 4.74 5.26 6.51
CA PRO A 104 4.47 4.85 7.89
C PRO A 104 4.77 6.00 8.86
N LEU A 105 3.93 6.16 9.88
CA LEU A 105 4.07 7.23 10.89
C LEU A 105 5.03 6.87 12.03
N GLY A 106 5.26 5.58 12.29
CA GLY A 106 6.18 5.12 13.34
C GLY A 106 6.45 3.62 13.25
N ASP A 107 7.25 3.12 14.19
CA ASP A 107 7.48 1.68 14.38
C ASP A 107 6.86 1.22 15.71
N VAL A 108 6.18 0.08 15.67
CA VAL A 108 5.71 -0.67 16.84
C VAL A 108 6.23 -2.13 16.74
N ASP A 109 6.99 -2.46 15.69
CA ASP A 109 7.35 -3.83 15.32
C ASP A 109 8.78 -4.23 15.77
N GLU A 110 9.38 -3.48 16.71
CA GLU A 110 10.72 -3.82 17.24
C GLU A 110 10.75 -5.02 18.21
N ASP A 111 9.60 -5.54 18.68
CA ASP A 111 9.59 -6.63 19.68
C ASP A 111 9.15 -8.02 19.16
N ALA A 112 8.67 -8.15 17.91
CA ALA A 112 8.22 -9.46 17.42
C ALA A 112 9.37 -10.40 16.99
N ALA A 113 10.56 -9.84 16.70
CA ALA A 113 11.74 -10.61 16.31
C ALA A 113 12.69 -10.94 17.48
N PHE A 114 12.41 -10.48 18.71
CA PHE A 114 13.29 -10.73 19.86
C PHE A 114 13.06 -12.10 20.53
N PHE A 115 11.92 -12.76 20.29
CA PHE A 115 11.54 -14.01 20.95
C PHE A 115 11.49 -15.26 20.04
N ASN A 116 12.32 -15.32 18.98
CA ASN A 116 12.53 -16.59 18.28
C ASN A 116 13.96 -16.78 17.77
N ALA A 117 14.94 -16.51 18.64
CA ALA A 117 16.22 -17.19 18.59
C ALA A 117 16.22 -18.24 19.71
N GLY A 118 16.25 -19.50 19.32
CA GLY A 118 16.21 -20.63 20.23
C GLY A 118 17.28 -20.54 21.32
N SER A 119 16.87 -21.04 22.47
CA SER A 119 17.69 -21.41 23.62
C SER A 119 18.93 -22.24 23.23
N SER A 120 20.09 -21.60 23.12
CA SER A 120 21.41 -22.22 23.40
C SER A 120 22.52 -21.17 23.33
N GLY A 121 22.95 -20.63 24.48
CA GLY A 121 24.22 -19.90 24.57
C GLY A 121 24.36 -18.82 25.65
N VAL A 122 23.32 -18.48 26.41
CA VAL A 122 23.33 -17.30 27.33
C VAL A 122 24.03 -17.55 28.68
N PHE A 123 24.75 -18.66 28.87
CA PHE A 123 25.49 -18.90 30.12
C PHE A 123 26.91 -19.37 29.84
N ASP A 124 27.80 -18.46 29.48
CA ASP A 124 29.23 -18.66 29.68
C ASP A 124 29.86 -17.38 30.24
N ILE A 125 29.44 -17.05 31.47
CA ILE A 125 30.10 -16.05 32.31
C ILE A 125 31.21 -16.80 33.03
N ASN A 126 32.46 -16.62 32.60
CA ASN A 126 33.60 -17.08 33.37
C ASN A 126 33.59 -16.39 34.75
N PRO A 127 33.68 -17.12 35.87
CA PRO A 127 33.76 -16.48 37.18
C PRO A 127 35.04 -15.64 37.28
N PRO A 128 35.00 -14.51 38.00
CA PRO A 128 36.16 -13.64 38.16
C PRO A 128 37.27 -14.37 38.94
N ILE A 129 38.51 -14.26 38.44
CA ILE A 129 39.74 -14.43 39.21
C ILE A 129 40.26 -13.05 39.60
#